data_AF-A0A1L4CY51-F1
#
_entry.id   AF-A0A1L4CY51-F1
#
_cell.length_a   1.000
_cell.length_b   1.000
_cell.length_c   1.000
_cell.angle_alpha   90.00
_cell.angle_beta   90.00
_cell.angle_gamma   90.00
#
_symmetry.space_group_name_H-M   'P 1'
#
loop_
_entity.id
_entity.type
_entity.pdbx_description
1 polymer ?
#
loop_
_entity_poly.entity_id
_entity_poly.type
_entity_poly.pdbx_seq_one_letter_code
_entity_poly.pdbx_strand_id
1 'polypeptide(L)'
;MNEVSQVAYRYAALFYGIIAAYFWYIFYSLWGFLGKNYFPQDVSSVLSIQNSHFHTVNIIVATVLTLAVTVVLVLNRKLKDFIVDVGDELSRVAWPTLKEAQKTTAIVIALVIVSSIVLFFADTVFLRVINLIMNTAA
;
A
#
# COMPACT_ATOMS: atom_id res chain seq x y z
N MET A 1 -32.25 10.07 -2.13
CA MET A 1 -31.33 9.08 -1.54
C MET A 1 -30.81 8.26 -2.69
N ASN A 2 -29.62 8.60 -3.17
CA ASN A 2 -29.05 8.04 -4.38
C ASN A 2 -28.91 6.53 -4.22
N GLU A 3 -29.26 5.77 -5.26
CA GLU A 3 -28.98 4.34 -5.32
C GLU A 3 -27.46 4.16 -5.27
N VAL A 4 -26.93 3.97 -4.05
CA VAL A 4 -25.54 3.60 -3.87
C VAL A 4 -25.33 2.34 -4.70
N SER A 5 -24.40 2.38 -5.63
CA SER A 5 -24.19 1.27 -6.55
C SER A 5 -23.93 0.00 -5.72
N GLN A 6 -24.63 -1.10 -6.00
CA GLN A 6 -24.37 -2.38 -5.32
C GLN A 6 -22.88 -2.77 -5.37
N VAL A 7 -22.18 -2.26 -6.37
CA VAL A 7 -20.75 -2.35 -6.59
C VAL A 7 -19.94 -1.69 -5.47
N ALA A 8 -20.29 -0.48 -5.02
CA ALA A 8 -19.60 0.20 -3.91
C ALA A 8 -19.69 -0.59 -2.58
N TYR A 9 -20.84 -1.18 -2.28
CA TYR A 9 -21.01 -2.05 -1.10
C TYR A 9 -20.15 -3.32 -1.18
N ARG A 10 -19.96 -3.90 -2.38
CA ARG A 10 -19.09 -5.06 -2.57
C ARG A 10 -17.63 -4.71 -2.34
N TYR A 11 -17.16 -3.57 -2.84
CA TYR A 11 -15.80 -3.09 -2.58
C TYR A 11 -15.58 -2.77 -1.10
N ALA A 12 -16.57 -2.18 -0.43
CA ALA A 12 -16.51 -1.95 1.01
C ALA A 12 -16.36 -3.26 1.79
N ALA A 13 -17.15 -4.28 1.47
CA ALA A 13 -17.06 -5.59 2.12
C ALA A 13 -15.68 -6.26 1.93
N LEU A 14 -15.12 -6.19 0.71
CA LEU A 14 -13.78 -6.70 0.43
C LEU A 14 -12.71 -5.94 1.22
N PHE A 15 -12.81 -4.62 1.31
CA PHE A 15 -11.87 -3.78 2.05
C PHE A 15 -11.87 -4.10 3.54
N TYR A 16 -13.05 -4.23 4.17
CA TYR A 16 -13.17 -4.67 5.56
C TYR A 16 -12.59 -6.07 5.77
N GLY A 17 -12.80 -7.00 4.83
CA GLY A 17 -12.23 -8.35 4.88
C GLY A 17 -10.70 -8.36 4.82
N ILE A 18 -10.11 -7.55 3.94
CA ILE A 18 -8.66 -7.40 3.84
C ILE A 18 -8.08 -6.81 5.13
N ILE A 19 -8.68 -5.75 5.67
CA ILE A 19 -8.25 -5.16 6.95
C ILE A 19 -8.33 -6.19 8.07
N ALA A 20 -9.43 -6.93 8.17
CA ALA A 20 -9.59 -7.95 9.21
C ALA A 20 -8.52 -9.05 9.10
N ALA A 21 -8.18 -9.50 7.89
CA ALA A 21 -7.14 -10.51 7.67
C ALA A 21 -5.74 -10.00 8.06
N TYR A 22 -5.38 -8.78 7.67
CA TYR A 22 -4.10 -8.18 8.07
C TYR A 22 -4.04 -7.92 9.57
N PHE A 23 -5.13 -7.45 10.17
CA PHE A 23 -5.22 -7.22 11.60
C PHE A 23 -5.03 -8.52 12.38
N TRP A 24 -5.69 -9.60 11.96
CA TRP A 24 -5.48 -10.93 12.52
C TRP A 24 -4.02 -11.34 12.48
N TYR A 25 -3.38 -11.23 11.31
CA TYR A 25 -2.00 -11.67 11.11
C TYR A 25 -1.03 -10.89 11.98
N ILE A 26 -1.13 -9.56 11.96
CA ILE A 26 -0.28 -8.68 12.77
C ILE A 26 -0.48 -8.97 14.25
N PHE A 27 -1.74 -9.08 14.69
CA PHE A 27 -2.05 -9.29 16.10
C PHE A 27 -1.60 -10.67 16.59
N TYR A 28 -1.84 -11.74 15.82
CA TYR A 28 -1.37 -13.09 16.14
C TYR A 28 0.16 -13.15 16.24
N SER A 29 0.86 -12.48 15.30
CA SER A 29 2.31 -12.38 15.29
C SER A 29 2.84 -11.60 16.50
N LEU A 30 2.23 -10.45 16.79
CA LEU A 30 2.59 -9.60 17.92
C LEU A 30 2.35 -10.30 19.25
N TRP A 31 1.21 -10.97 19.42
CA TRP A 31 0.88 -11.71 20.65
C TRP A 31 1.80 -12.92 20.85
N GLY A 32 2.16 -13.63 19.77
CA GLY A 32 3.16 -14.70 19.83
C GLY A 32 4.56 -14.19 20.21
N PHE A 33 4.97 -13.06 19.65
CA PHE A 33 6.25 -12.42 19.94
C PHE A 33 6.31 -11.88 21.38
N LEU A 34 5.29 -11.15 21.81
CA LEU A 34 5.19 -10.60 23.17
C LEU A 34 5.12 -11.73 24.19
N GLY A 35 4.31 -12.75 23.90
CA GLY A 35 4.27 -14.04 24.58
C GLY A 35 5.68 -14.51 24.93
N LYS A 36 6.48 -14.77 23.90
CA LYS A 36 7.85 -15.30 24.00
C LYS A 36 8.81 -14.47 24.83
N ASN A 37 8.74 -13.15 24.72
CA ASN A 37 9.82 -12.28 25.22
C ASN A 37 9.51 -11.62 26.56
N TYR A 38 8.23 -11.44 26.91
CA TYR A 38 7.83 -10.61 28.04
C TYR A 38 6.97 -11.34 29.09
N PHE A 39 6.34 -12.47 28.75
CA PHE A 39 5.53 -13.19 29.74
C PHE A 39 6.41 -14.11 30.60
N PRO A 40 6.31 -14.02 31.94
CA PRO A 40 6.98 -14.95 32.84
C PRO A 40 6.53 -16.38 32.53
N GLN A 41 7.46 -17.33 32.48
CA GLN A 41 7.14 -18.72 32.14
C GLN A 41 6.40 -19.47 33.26
N ASP A 42 6.36 -18.86 34.45
CA ASP A 42 5.79 -19.41 35.69
C ASP A 42 4.32 -19.01 35.92
N VAL A 43 3.69 -18.34 34.95
CA VAL A 43 2.26 -18.02 34.99
C VAL A 43 1.41 -19.28 34.79
N SER A 44 0.13 -19.21 35.17
CA SER A 44 -0.86 -20.30 35.04
C SER A 44 -0.70 -21.11 33.75
N SER A 45 -0.89 -22.42 33.82
CA SER A 45 -0.65 -23.38 32.72
C SER A 45 -1.25 -22.97 31.36
N VAL A 46 -2.32 -22.18 31.35
CA VAL A 46 -2.99 -21.68 30.13
C VAL A 46 -2.18 -20.60 29.38
N LEU A 47 -1.37 -19.82 30.10
CA LEU A 47 -0.58 -18.69 29.58
C LEU A 47 0.92 -18.98 29.44
N SER A 48 1.39 -20.15 29.90
CA SER A 48 2.79 -20.56 29.76
C SER A 48 3.07 -21.12 28.37
N ILE A 49 4.17 -20.67 27.76
CA ILE A 49 4.54 -21.00 26.37
C ILE A 49 4.96 -22.46 26.22
N GLN A 50 5.43 -23.04 27.31
CA GLN A 50 5.82 -24.45 27.39
C GLN A 50 4.62 -25.41 27.32
N ASN A 51 3.38 -24.91 27.45
CA ASN A 51 2.17 -25.73 27.31
C ASN A 51 1.73 -25.84 25.83
N SER A 52 1.42 -27.06 25.39
CA SER A 52 0.83 -27.32 24.07
C SER A 52 -0.48 -26.55 23.80
N HIS A 53 -1.20 -26.16 24.86
CA HIS A 53 -2.46 -25.41 24.76
C HIS A 53 -2.27 -23.92 24.47
N PHE A 54 -1.04 -23.38 24.59
CA PHE A 54 -0.76 -21.96 24.39
C PHE A 54 -1.11 -21.48 22.98
N HIS A 55 -0.82 -22.29 21.96
CA HIS A 55 -1.16 -21.98 20.56
C HIS A 55 -2.68 -21.85 20.37
N THR A 56 -3.46 -22.73 20.99
CA THR A 56 -4.93 -22.69 20.92
C THR A 56 -5.49 -21.44 21.56
N VAL A 57 -4.96 -21.04 22.73
CA VAL A 57 -5.40 -19.83 23.44
C VAL A 57 -5.06 -18.58 22.63
N ASN A 58 -3.86 -18.50 22.05
CA ASN A 58 -3.45 -17.38 21.20
C ASN A 58 -4.38 -17.20 19.99
N ILE A 59 -4.72 -18.30 19.29
CA ILE A 59 -5.65 -18.27 18.16
C ILE A 59 -7.02 -17.75 18.58
N ILE A 60 -7.55 -18.23 19.71
CA ILE A 60 -8.85 -17.80 20.24
C ILE A 60 -8.84 -16.31 20.57
N VAL A 61 -7.82 -15.82 21.28
CA VAL A 61 -7.70 -14.41 21.66
C VAL A 61 -7.58 -13.52 20.41
N ALA A 62 -6.75 -13.91 19.44
CA ALA A 62 -6.61 -13.22 18.16
C ALA A 62 -7.94 -13.18 17.38
N THR A 63 -8.72 -14.27 17.42
CA THR A 63 -10.06 -14.33 16.80
C THR A 63 -11.02 -13.35 17.41
N VAL A 64 -11.14 -13.39 18.73
CA VAL A 64 -12.11 -12.56 19.45
C VAL A 64 -11.79 -11.08 19.25
N LEU A 65 -10.52 -10.71 19.34
CA LEU A 65 -10.09 -9.32 19.12
C LEU A 65 -10.27 -8.87 17.68
N THR A 66 -9.96 -9.71 16.69
CA THR A 66 -10.19 -9.38 15.28
C THR A 66 -11.66 -9.18 14.99
N LEU A 67 -12.53 -10.05 15.52
CA LEU A 67 -13.97 -9.93 15.36
C LEU A 67 -14.50 -8.66 16.02
N ALA A 68 -14.07 -8.34 17.23
CA ALA A 68 -14.45 -7.12 17.93
C ALA A 68 -14.05 -5.86 17.15
N VAL A 69 -12.81 -5.80 16.65
CA VAL A 69 -12.30 -4.66 15.85
C VAL A 69 -13.06 -4.54 14.53
N THR A 70 -13.32 -5.65 13.85
CA THR A 70 -14.09 -5.66 12.60
C THR A 70 -15.51 -5.13 12.81
N VAL A 71 -16.18 -5.55 13.89
CA VAL A 71 -17.50 -5.04 14.25
C VAL A 71 -17.45 -3.53 14.49
N VAL A 72 -16.50 -3.04 15.30
CA VAL A 72 -16.33 -1.60 15.54
C VAL A 72 -16.12 -0.84 14.22
N LEU A 73 -15.25 -1.32 13.33
CA LEU A 73 -14.99 -0.71 12.03
C LEU A 73 -16.23 -0.63 11.13
N VAL A 74 -17.07 -1.68 11.12
CA VAL A 74 -18.31 -1.72 10.31
C VAL A 74 -19.41 -0.82 10.89
N LEU A 75 -19.46 -0.66 12.21
CA LEU A 75 -20.44 0.23 12.86
C LEU A 75 -20.10 1.72 12.67
N ASN A 76 -18.85 2.06 12.36
CA ASN A 76 -18.41 3.43 12.16
C ASN A 76 -18.96 4.03 10.85
N ARG A 77 -20.04 4.81 10.98
CA ARG A 77 -20.73 5.48 9.84
C ARG A 77 -19.81 6.31 8.96
N LYS A 78 -18.91 7.11 9.55
CA LYS A 78 -17.97 7.96 8.80
C LYS A 78 -17.06 7.16 7.87
N LEU A 79 -16.58 6.00 8.33
CA LEU A 79 -15.72 5.13 7.53
C LEU A 79 -16.53 4.48 6.39
N LYS A 80 -17.75 4.05 6.69
CA LYS A 80 -18.65 3.49 5.69
C LYS A 80 -18.95 4.50 4.58
N ASP A 81 -19.32 5.72 4.95
CA ASP A 81 -19.63 6.78 4.00
C ASP A 81 -18.39 7.13 3.15
N PHE A 82 -17.21 7.26 3.78
CA PHE A 82 -15.95 7.49 3.06
C PHE A 82 -15.61 6.38 2.05
N ILE A 83 -15.77 5.10 2.42
CA ILE A 83 -15.47 3.99 1.51
C ILE A 83 -16.44 3.97 0.32
N VAL A 84 -17.73 4.29 0.57
CA VAL A 84 -18.72 4.42 -0.50
C VAL A 84 -18.37 5.56 -1.43
N ASP A 85 -18.04 6.73 -0.88
CA ASP A 85 -17.66 7.91 -1.68
C ASP A 85 -16.42 7.64 -2.54
N VAL A 86 -15.39 6.98 -1.98
CA VAL A 86 -14.19 6.57 -2.74
C VAL A 86 -14.54 5.55 -3.83
N GLY A 87 -15.40 4.57 -3.54
CA GLY A 87 -15.84 3.59 -4.53
C GLY A 87 -16.60 4.24 -5.68
N ASP A 88 -17.49 5.19 -5.37
CA ASP A 88 -18.22 5.95 -6.38
C ASP A 88 -17.29 6.85 -7.20
N GLU A 89 -16.30 7.51 -6.58
CA GLU A 89 -15.31 8.31 -7.30
C GLU A 89 -14.42 7.45 -8.20
N LEU A 90 -13.95 6.30 -7.71
CA LEU A 90 -13.16 5.35 -8.50
C LEU A 90 -13.93 4.80 -9.70
N SER A 91 -15.26 4.67 -9.60
CA SER A 91 -16.11 4.24 -10.71
C SER A 91 -16.21 5.29 -11.83
N ARG A 92 -15.97 6.56 -11.50
CA ARG A 92 -15.97 7.68 -12.46
C ARG A 92 -14.60 7.91 -13.10
N VAL A 93 -13.53 7.39 -12.49
CA VAL A 93 -12.18 7.46 -13.06
C VAL A 93 -12.11 6.57 -14.30
N ALA A 94 -11.96 7.20 -15.47
CA ALA A 94 -11.64 6.50 -16.70
C ALA A 94 -10.20 5.98 -16.62
N TRP A 95 -10.04 4.69 -16.34
CA TRP A 95 -8.72 4.06 -16.36
C TRP A 95 -8.19 4.01 -17.80
N PRO A 96 -6.96 4.49 -18.04
CA PRO A 96 -6.40 4.52 -19.38
C PRO A 96 -6.27 3.10 -19.93
N THR A 97 -6.60 2.93 -21.20
CA THR A 97 -6.36 1.64 -21.86
C THR A 97 -4.84 1.43 -22.02
N LEU A 98 -4.40 0.16 -22.10
CA LEU A 98 -2.97 -0.14 -22.32
C LEU A 98 -2.42 0.59 -23.56
N LYS A 99 -3.24 0.77 -24.59
CA LYS A 99 -2.89 1.49 -25.83
C LYS A 99 -2.69 2.99 -25.59
N GLU A 100 -3.54 3.63 -24.80
CA GLU A 100 -3.40 5.05 -24.44
C GLU A 100 -2.17 5.32 -23.57
N ALA A 101 -1.90 4.42 -22.61
CA ALA A 101 -0.70 4.47 -21.80
C ALA A 101 0.56 4.35 -22.67
N GLN A 102 0.60 3.39 -23.60
CA GLN A 102 1.70 3.23 -24.55
C GLN A 102 1.90 4.46 -25.44
N LYS A 103 0.82 5.06 -25.94
CA LYS A 103 0.90 6.28 -26.76
C LYS A 103 1.53 7.44 -25.98
N THR A 104 1.12 7.63 -24.74
CA THR A 104 1.66 8.70 -23.88
C THR A 104 3.14 8.45 -23.57
N THR A 105 3.52 7.22 -23.23
CA THR A 105 4.93 6.85 -22.99
C THR A 105 5.78 7.03 -24.24
N ALA A 106 5.28 6.67 -25.42
CA ALA A 106 5.99 6.85 -26.69
C ALA A 106 6.28 8.33 -26.97
N ILE A 107 5.33 9.23 -26.68
CA ILE A 107 5.53 10.68 -26.79
C ILE A 107 6.64 11.14 -25.83
N VAL A 108 6.63 10.68 -24.58
CA VAL A 108 7.67 11.02 -23.60
C VAL A 108 9.05 10.52 -24.05
N ILE A 109 9.14 9.29 -24.58
CA ILE A 109 10.38 8.73 -25.12
C ILE A 109 10.92 9.60 -26.26
N ALA A 110 10.05 10.00 -27.20
CA ALA A 110 10.45 10.87 -28.30
C ALA A 110 10.96 12.23 -27.79
N LEU A 111 10.28 12.82 -26.80
CA LEU A 111 10.68 14.08 -26.16
C LEU A 111 12.06 13.96 -25.49
N VAL A 112 12.31 12.85 -24.79
CA VAL A 112 13.61 12.58 -24.15
C VAL A 112 14.70 12.46 -25.20
N ILE A 113 14.48 11.70 -26.29
CA ILE A 113 15.47 11.55 -27.37
C ILE A 113 15.84 12.90 -27.98
N VAL A 114 14.84 13.73 -28.31
CA VAL A 114 15.08 15.08 -28.86
C VAL A 114 15.87 15.94 -27.88
N SER A 115 15.49 15.92 -26.60
CA SER A 115 16.18 16.67 -25.55
C SER A 115 17.64 16.22 -25.38
N SER A 116 17.90 14.91 -25.40
CA SER A 116 19.24 14.34 -25.34
C SER A 116 20.10 14.75 -26.53
N ILE A 117 19.55 14.78 -27.74
CA ILE A 117 20.28 15.24 -28.93
C ILE A 117 20.68 16.71 -28.78
N VAL A 118 19.75 17.57 -28.35
CA VAL A 118 20.03 19.01 -28.15
C VAL A 118 21.13 19.21 -27.10
N LEU A 119 21.04 18.52 -25.97
CA LEU A 119 22.06 18.59 -24.93
C LEU A 119 23.42 18.08 -25.42
N PHE A 120 23.45 16.96 -26.16
CA PHE A 120 24.69 16.43 -26.73
C PHE A 120 25.42 17.45 -27.63
N PHE A 121 24.67 18.16 -28.47
CA PHE A 121 25.25 19.22 -29.31
C PHE A 121 25.73 20.40 -28.49
N ALA A 122 24.95 20.85 -27.50
CA ALA A 122 25.35 21.92 -26.60
C ALA A 122 26.66 21.56 -25.88
N ASP A 123 26.73 20.39 -25.25
CA ASP A 123 27.91 19.90 -24.54
C ASP A 123 29.14 19.83 -25.47
N THR A 124 28.96 19.33 -26.69
CA THR A 124 30.04 19.25 -27.69
C THR A 124 30.56 20.63 -28.08
N VAL A 125 29.67 21.61 -28.28
CA VAL A 125 30.06 22.98 -28.61
C VAL A 125 30.79 23.64 -27.43
N PHE A 126 30.24 23.53 -26.22
CA PHE A 126 30.88 24.06 -25.02
C PHE A 126 32.29 23.51 -24.82
N LEU A 127 32.48 22.20 -24.95
CA LEU A 127 33.80 21.57 -24.84
C LEU A 127 34.79 22.09 -25.89
N ARG A 128 34.34 22.25 -27.15
CA ARG A 128 35.19 22.81 -28.21
C ARG A 128 35.59 24.26 -27.92
N VAL A 129 34.66 25.08 -27.45
CA VAL A 129 34.95 26.48 -27.10
C VAL A 129 35.95 26.57 -25.94
N ILE A 130 35.75 25.77 -24.89
CA ILE A 130 36.66 25.73 -23.73
C ILE A 130 38.07 25.29 -24.17
N ASN A 131 38.17 24.23 -24.98
CA ASN A 131 39.47 23.74 -25.47
C ASN A 131 40.19 24.78 -26.35
N LEU A 132 39.46 25.54 -27.18
CA LEU A 132 40.05 26.62 -27.97
C LEU A 132 40.63 27.71 -27.06
N ILE A 133 39.87 28.16 -26.05
CA ILE A 133 40.34 29.18 -25.10
C ILE A 133 41.59 28.70 -24.37
N MET A 134 41.58 27.48 -23.85
CA MET A 134 42.72 26.91 -23.13
C MET A 134 43.96 26.78 -24.02
N ASN A 135 43.81 26.34 -25.26
CA ASN A 135 44.93 26.21 -26.20
C ASN A 135 45.50 27.57 -26.64
N THR A 136 44.70 28.64 -26.62
CA THR A 136 45.19 30.00 -26.90
C THR A 136 45.79 30.71 -25.68
N ALA A 137 45.51 30.23 -24.47
CA ALA A 137 46.02 30.79 -23.22
C ALA A 137 47.31 30.12 -22.71
N ALA A 138 47.69 28.99 -23.30
CA ALA A 138 48.96 28.29 -23.11
C ALA A 138 50.01 28.78 -24.13
#